data_AF-A0A3B0VTI7-F1
#
_entry.id   AF-A0A3B0VTI7-F1
#
_cell.length_a   1.000
_cell.length_b   1.000
_cell.length_c   1.000
_cell.angle_alpha   90.00
_cell.angle_beta   90.00
_cell.angle_gamma   90.00
#
_symmetry.space_group_name_H-M   'P 1'
#
loop_
_entity.id
_entity.type
_entity.pdbx_description
1 polymer ?
#
loop_
_entity_poly.entity_id
_entity_poly.type
_entity_poly.pdbx_seq_one_letter_code
_entity_poly.pdbx_strand_id
1 'polypeptide(L)' 'MDEAQNNRLGALQAKGKQFALTEVERFELLSLLQIYQLGQLRKSEALAEAARRGLRFSLSP' A
#
# COMPACT_ATOMS: atom_id res chain seq x y z
N MET A 1 -2.23 -5.59 -3.00
CA MET A 1 -1.53 -5.85 -1.74
C MET A 1 -2.49 -6.58 -0.85
N ASP A 2 -2.10 -7.75 -0.37
CA ASP A 2 -2.88 -8.47 0.64
C ASP A 2 -2.54 -8.00 2.06
N GLU A 3 -3.27 -8.52 3.05
CA GLU A 3 -3.11 -8.16 4.46
C GLU A 3 -1.72 -8.51 5.00
N ALA A 4 -1.18 -9.68 4.64
CA ALA A 4 0.13 -10.12 5.09
C ALA A 4 1.24 -9.18 4.58
N GLN A 5 1.18 -8.81 3.31
CA GLN A 5 2.07 -7.82 2.71
C GLN A 5 1.94 -6.46 3.40
N ASN A 6 0.72 -6.01 3.70
CA ASN A 6 0.48 -4.72 4.37
C ASN A 6 1.06 -4.70 5.80
N ASN A 7 0.87 -5.78 6.56
CA ASN A 7 1.47 -5.95 7.88
C ASN A 7 3.00 -5.98 7.79
N ARG A 8 3.55 -6.67 6.78
CA ARG A 8 4.99 -6.73 6.53
C ARG A 8 5.59 -5.36 6.18
N LEU A 9 4.91 -4.58 5.35
CA LEU A 9 5.28 -3.21 5.03
C LEU A 9 5.38 -2.35 6.29
N GLY A 10 4.36 -2.42 7.16
CA GLY A 10 4.35 -1.70 8.44
C GLY A 10 5.51 -2.12 9.36
N ALA A 11 5.77 -3.43 9.46
CA ALA A 11 6.87 -3.96 10.27
C ALA A 11 8.25 -3.49 9.79
N LEU A 12 8.50 -3.50 8.47
CA LEU A 12 9.77 -3.04 7.89
C LEU A 12 9.95 -1.53 8.05
N GLN A 13 8.88 -0.74 7.90
CA GLN A 13 8.92 0.70 8.16
C GLN A 13 9.21 1.00 9.64
N ALA A 14 8.58 0.27 10.57
CA ALA A 14 8.83 0.42 12.00
C ALA A 14 10.27 0.05 12.35
N LYS A 15 10.77 -1.07 11.82
CA LYS A 15 12.16 -1.50 12.00
C LYS A 15 13.14 -0.47 11.46
N GLY A 16 12.94 0.04 10.24
CA GLY A 16 13.83 1.02 9.60
C GLY A 16 13.91 2.36 10.32
N LYS A 17 12.91 2.73 11.12
CA LYS A 17 12.92 3.95 11.97
C LYS A 17 13.77 3.78 13.22
N GLN A 18 13.89 2.56 13.73
CA GLN A 18 14.59 2.27 14.99
C GLN A 18 15.98 1.67 14.76
N PHE A 19 16.15 0.95 13.66
CA PHE A 19 17.34 0.16 13.33
C PHE A 19 17.65 0.24 11.84
N ALA A 20 18.90 -0.04 11.46
CA ALA A 20 19.25 -0.21 10.06
C ALA A 20 18.59 -1.48 9.51
N LEU A 21 17.98 -1.36 8.33
CA LEU A 21 17.52 -2.52 7.56
C LEU A 21 18.70 -3.21 6.88
N THR A 22 18.67 -4.53 6.86
CA THR A 22 19.57 -5.30 5.98
C THR A 22 19.28 -4.98 4.52
N GLU A 23 20.24 -5.28 3.64
CA GLU A 23 20.05 -5.03 2.21
C GLU A 23 18.82 -5.74 1.63
N VAL A 24 18.61 -7.00 2.01
CA VAL A 24 17.43 -7.79 1.61
C VAL A 24 16.14 -7.13 2.08
N GLU A 25 16.09 -6.66 3.33
CA GLU A 25 14.92 -5.96 3.88
C GLU A 25 14.65 -4.62 3.22
N ARG A 26 15.69 -3.89 2.79
CA ARG A 26 15.51 -2.66 2.02
C ARG A 26 14.88 -2.95 0.67
N PHE A 27 15.35 -3.98 -0.04
CA PHE A 27 14.77 -4.38 -1.32
C PHE A 27 13.32 -4.88 -1.17
N GLU A 28 13.05 -5.64 -0.13
CA GLU A 28 11.69 -6.05 0.22
C GLU A 28 10.78 -4.83 0.48
N LEU A 29 11.24 -3.88 1.29
CA LEU A 29 10.50 -2.66 1.60
C LEU A 29 10.21 -1.83 0.34
N LEU A 30 11.19 -1.65 -0.54
CA LEU A 30 11.01 -0.95 -1.82
C LEU A 30 9.95 -1.63 -2.69
N SER A 31 9.99 -2.96 -2.77
CA SER A 31 9.03 -3.74 -3.56
C SER A 31 7.60 -3.59 -3.01
N LEU A 32 7.43 -3.67 -1.69
CA LEU A 32 6.15 -3.48 -1.03
C LEU A 32 5.61 -2.05 -1.20
N LEU A 33 6.48 -1.03 -1.15
CA LEU A 33 6.10 0.35 -1.42
C LEU A 33 5.59 0.55 -2.86
N GLN A 34 6.23 -0.08 -3.84
CA GLN A 34 5.79 0.00 -5.23
C GLN A 34 4.41 -0.63 -5.43
N ILE A 35 4.17 -1.81 -4.83
CA ILE A 35 2.86 -2.47 -4.87
C ILE A 35 1.80 -1.60 -4.18
N TYR A 36 2.13 -1.03 -3.02
CA TYR A 36 1.23 -0.14 -2.27
C TYR A 36 0.83 1.08 -3.10
N GLN A 37 1.80 1.79 -3.69
CA GLN A 37 1.56 2.97 -4.51
C GLN A 37 0.67 2.69 -5.73
N LEU A 38 0.95 1.59 -6.45
CA LEU A 38 0.13 1.18 -7.58
C LEU A 38 -1.30 0.84 -7.15
N GLY A 39 -1.45 0.17 -6.00
CA GLY A 39 -2.76 -0.12 -5.41
C GLY A 39 -3.55 1.16 -5.07
N GLN A 40 -2.89 2.16 -4.49
CA GLN A 40 -3.52 3.44 -4.14
C GLN A 40 -3.96 4.22 -5.38
N LEU A 41 -3.16 4.21 -6.45
CA LEU A 41 -3.54 4.84 -7.72
C LEU A 41 -4.83 4.22 -8.26
N ARG A 42 -4.87 2.89 -8.38
CA ARG A 42 -6.05 2.16 -8.90
C ARG A 42 -7.30 2.41 -8.04
N LYS A 43 -7.15 2.45 -6.71
CA LYS A 43 -8.25 2.77 -5.79
C LYS A 43 -8.77 4.19 -6.00
N SER A 44 -7.86 5.16 -6.19
CA SER A 44 -8.24 6.54 -6.48
C SER A 44 -8.99 6.67 -7.80
N GLU A 45 -8.53 6.00 -8.85
CA GLU A 45 -9.20 5.96 -10.16
C GLU A 45 -10.60 5.33 -10.06
N ALA A 46 -10.72 4.20 -9.34
CA ALA A 46 -12.00 3.54 -9.12
C ALA A 46 -12.99 4.44 -8.35
N LEU A 47 -12.49 5.15 -7.33
CA LEU A 47 -13.31 6.10 -6.56
C LEU A 47 -13.75 7.30 -7.42
N ALA A 48 -12.84 7.85 -8.23
CA ALA A 48 -13.15 8.93 -9.16
C ALA A 48 -14.22 8.49 -10.18
N GLU A 49 -14.11 7.27 -10.69
CA GLU A 49 -15.11 6.70 -11.61
C GLU A 49 -16.46 6.45 -10.93
N ALA A 50 -16.48 5.94 -9.70
CA ALA A 50 -17.70 5.78 -8.92
C ALA A 50 -18.40 7.13 -8.69
N ALA A 51 -17.62 8.16 -8.33
CA ALA A 51 -18.13 9.53 -8.16
C ALA A 51 -18.71 10.09 -9.48
N ARG A 52 -18.01 9.92 -10.61
CA ARG A 52 -18.51 10.33 -11.95
C ARG A 52 -19.82 9.66 -12.31
N ARG A 53 -19.99 8.39 -11.96
CA ARG A 53 -21.22 7.62 -12.22
C ARG A 53 -22.35 7.92 -11.21
N GLY A 54 -22.12 8.79 -10.23
CA GLY A 54 -23.07 9.08 -9.16
C GLY A 54 -23.29 7.91 -8.19
N LEU A 55 -22.42 6.89 -8.22
CA LEU A 55 -22.50 5.74 -7.33
C LEU A 55 -21.99 6.16 -5.94
N ARG A 56 -22.92 6.44 -5.02
CA ARG A 56 -22.64 6.78 -3.61
C ARG A 56 -22.27 5.56 -2.76
N PHE A 57 -21.66 4.52 -3.33
CA PHE A 57 -21.28 3.35 -2.55
C PHE A 57 -19.91 3.57 -1.91
N SER A 58 -19.90 3.47 -0.57
CA SER A 58 -18.69 3.34 0.22
C SER A 58 -17.90 2.14 -0.29
N LEU A 59 -16.70 2.40 -0.82
CA LEU A 59 -15.70 1.37 -1.06
C LEU A 59 -15.16 0.96 0.31
N SER A 60 -15.86 0.05 0.98
CA SER A 60 -15.33 -0.58 2.19
C SER A 60 -14.02 -1.31 1.83
N PRO A 61 -12.99 -1.18 2.70
CA PRO A 61 -11.64 -1.66 2.42
C PRO A 61 -11.53 -3.16 2.18
#